data_AF-D5VLA6-F1
#
_entry.id   AF-D5VLA6-F1
#
_cell.length_a   1.000
_cell.length_b   1.000
_cell.length_c   1.000
_cell.angle_alpha   90.00
_cell.angle_beta   90.00
_cell.angle_gamma   90.00
#
_symmetry.space_group_name_H-M   'P 1'
#
loop_
_entity.id
_entity.type
_entity.pdbx_description
1 polymer ?
#
loop_
_entity_poly.entity_id
_entity_poly.type
_entity_poly.pdbx_seq_one_letter_code
_entity_poly.pdbx_strand_id
1 'polypeptide(L)'
;MKKALALIVVGLSLVGAPAMAQTAAPPALAPAVHPAYSARVITLAEAKSVVAAAEAEARKNGWSMVITVVESNGAVVLSEKMDGAQYGSLEVALKKAQTATNFRRPTSYFQDAVKAGTLNAIFTGATALDGGELLLADGKIVGAIGVSGGSTPQDGAVARAAAATLK
;
A
#
# COMPACT_ATOMS: atom_id res chain seq x y z
N MET A 1 2.61 -38.51 78.84
CA MET A 1 1.37 -39.06 78.24
C MET A 1 0.80 -38.02 77.26
N LYS A 2 0.36 -38.50 76.09
CA LYS A 2 -0.16 -37.74 74.94
C LYS A 2 -1.20 -36.66 75.31
N LYS A 3 -1.17 -35.51 74.63
CA LYS A 3 -2.27 -34.98 73.79
C LYS A 3 -1.90 -33.66 73.11
N ALA A 4 -2.12 -33.62 71.80
CA ALA A 4 -2.10 -32.47 70.91
C ALA A 4 -3.37 -31.60 71.08
N LEU A 5 -3.32 -30.34 70.59
CA LEU A 5 -4.34 -29.58 69.80
C LEU A 5 -4.03 -28.06 69.94
N ALA A 6 -3.41 -27.40 68.95
CA ALA A 6 -3.99 -26.66 67.81
C ALA A 6 -4.72 -25.34 68.18
N LEU A 7 -4.17 -24.20 67.71
CA LEU A 7 -4.76 -23.24 66.74
C LEU A 7 -5.47 -22.04 67.46
N ILE A 8 -5.16 -20.74 67.21
CA ILE A 8 -5.67 -19.94 66.06
C ILE A 8 -5.08 -18.49 66.08
N VAL A 9 -4.55 -18.09 64.91
CA VAL A 9 -4.74 -16.84 64.12
C VAL A 9 -4.63 -15.47 64.80
N VAL A 10 -3.68 -14.64 64.33
CA VAL A 10 -3.93 -13.38 63.60
C VAL A 10 -2.77 -13.13 62.63
N GLY A 11 -2.93 -13.53 61.37
CA GLY A 11 -2.06 -13.11 60.27
C GLY A 11 -2.79 -12.04 59.48
N LEU A 12 -2.37 -10.79 59.62
CA LEU A 12 -2.93 -9.63 58.92
C LEU A 12 -2.56 -9.71 57.43
N SER A 13 -3.48 -10.19 56.58
CA SER A 13 -3.33 -10.15 55.14
C SER A 13 -3.78 -8.80 54.58
N LEU A 14 -2.81 -7.98 54.16
CA LEU A 14 -3.04 -6.80 53.32
C LEU A 14 -3.54 -7.26 51.95
N VAL A 15 -4.83 -7.10 51.69
CA VAL A 15 -5.42 -7.27 50.35
C VAL A 15 -5.15 -6.00 49.56
N GLY A 16 -4.10 -6.00 48.75
CA GLY A 16 -3.89 -4.98 47.72
C GLY A 16 -4.91 -5.18 46.60
N ALA A 17 -5.79 -4.20 46.37
CA ALA A 17 -6.68 -4.20 45.22
C ALA A 17 -5.85 -4.16 43.92
N PRO A 18 -6.20 -4.94 42.87
CA PRO A 18 -5.55 -4.78 41.59
C PRO A 18 -5.98 -3.43 41.01
N ALA A 19 -5.03 -2.52 40.86
CA ALA A 19 -5.23 -1.31 40.08
C ALA A 19 -5.63 -1.74 38.66
N MET A 20 -6.86 -1.44 38.25
CA MET A 20 -7.25 -1.59 36.86
C MET A 20 -6.39 -0.61 36.06
N ALA A 21 -5.40 -1.15 35.35
CA ALA A 21 -4.64 -0.38 34.38
C ALA A 21 -5.62 0.07 33.30
N GLN A 22 -6.05 1.34 33.38
CA GLN A 22 -6.84 1.96 32.34
C GLN A 22 -5.93 2.04 31.11
N THR A 23 -6.15 1.15 30.14
CA THR A 23 -5.48 1.21 28.86
C THR A 23 -5.78 2.58 28.26
N ALA A 24 -4.72 3.39 28.09
CA ALA A 24 -4.84 4.66 27.42
C ALA A 24 -5.52 4.42 26.06
N ALA A 25 -6.55 5.22 25.76
CA ALA A 25 -7.16 5.21 24.44
C ALA A 25 -6.04 5.41 23.41
N PRO A 26 -5.98 4.60 22.33
CA PRO A 26 -4.98 4.80 21.30
C PRO A 26 -5.07 6.25 20.78
N PRO A 27 -3.93 6.92 20.53
CA PRO A 27 -3.94 8.28 20.04
C PRO A 27 -4.83 8.36 18.79
N ALA A 28 -5.70 9.36 18.76
CA ALA A 28 -6.52 9.63 17.59
C ALA A 28 -5.58 9.78 16.38
N LEU A 29 -5.73 8.87 15.41
CA LEU A 29 -4.96 8.90 14.17
C LEU A 29 -5.21 10.25 13.50
N ALA A 30 -4.18 11.08 13.42
CA ALA A 30 -4.23 12.28 12.60
C ALA A 30 -4.68 11.87 11.18
N PRO A 31 -5.62 12.60 10.56
CA PRO A 31 -6.09 12.24 9.24
C PRO A 31 -4.90 12.19 8.28
N ALA A 32 -4.70 11.04 7.64
CA ALA A 32 -3.64 10.89 6.65
C ALA A 32 -3.83 11.94 5.56
N VAL A 33 -2.87 12.85 5.40
CA VAL A 33 -2.93 13.89 4.37
C VAL A 33 -2.61 13.24 3.04
N HIS A 34 -3.65 12.94 2.26
CA HIS A 34 -3.50 12.44 0.91
C HIS A 34 -3.26 13.60 -0.06
N PRO A 35 -2.36 13.48 -1.05
CA PRO A 35 -2.18 14.48 -2.09
C PRO A 35 -3.50 14.80 -2.79
N ALA A 36 -3.80 16.07 -3.06
CA ALA A 36 -4.99 16.47 -3.79
C ALA A 36 -4.88 16.07 -5.26
N TYR A 37 -6.01 15.88 -5.95
CA TYR A 37 -6.00 15.79 -7.40
C TYR A 37 -5.61 17.14 -8.00
N SER A 38 -4.86 17.10 -9.09
CA SER A 38 -4.56 18.26 -9.92
C SER A 38 -5.77 18.60 -10.80
N ALA A 39 -5.86 19.85 -11.25
CA ALA A 39 -6.85 20.27 -12.24
C ALA A 39 -6.50 19.75 -13.65
N ARG A 40 -5.22 19.48 -13.91
CA ARG A 40 -4.76 18.82 -15.13
C ARG A 40 -4.56 17.32 -14.89
N VAL A 41 -4.65 16.55 -15.95
CA VAL A 41 -4.25 15.14 -15.98
C VAL A 41 -2.86 14.98 -16.56
N ILE A 42 -2.29 13.79 -16.41
CA ILE A 42 -1.03 13.41 -17.06
C ILE A 42 -1.20 13.46 -18.58
N THR A 43 -0.25 14.04 -19.28
CA THR A 43 -0.23 14.08 -20.74
C THR A 43 0.31 12.76 -21.31
N LEU A 44 0.00 12.47 -22.57
CA LEU A 44 0.59 11.31 -23.26
C LEU A 44 2.12 11.38 -23.31
N ALA A 45 2.71 12.59 -23.44
CA ALA A 45 4.15 12.77 -23.47
C ALA A 45 4.80 12.40 -22.11
N GLU A 46 4.22 12.86 -21.01
CA GLU A 46 4.65 12.46 -19.66
C GLU A 46 4.45 10.95 -19.44
N ALA A 47 3.32 10.39 -19.85
CA ALA A 47 3.05 8.96 -19.74
C ALA A 47 4.09 8.11 -20.49
N LYS A 48 4.47 8.51 -21.72
CA LYS A 48 5.54 7.84 -22.48
C LYS A 48 6.89 7.89 -21.75
N SER A 49 7.23 9.04 -21.15
CA SER A 49 8.47 9.18 -20.37
C SER A 49 8.47 8.26 -19.15
N VAL A 50 7.34 8.21 -18.42
CA VAL A 50 7.17 7.35 -17.23
C VAL A 50 7.26 5.87 -17.63
N VAL A 51 6.56 5.46 -18.69
CA VAL A 51 6.59 4.07 -19.17
C VAL A 51 7.99 3.67 -19.64
N ALA A 52 8.70 4.53 -20.38
CA ALA A 52 10.07 4.26 -20.81
C ALA A 52 11.02 4.06 -19.61
N ALA A 53 10.84 4.82 -18.53
CA ALA A 53 11.63 4.64 -17.31
C ALA A 53 11.31 3.32 -16.59
N ALA A 54 10.04 2.94 -16.52
CA ALA A 54 9.60 1.66 -15.98
C ALA A 54 10.17 0.48 -16.80
N GLU A 55 10.07 0.55 -18.13
CA GLU A 55 10.61 -0.47 -19.03
C GLU A 55 12.12 -0.59 -18.87
N ALA A 56 12.85 0.52 -18.79
CA ALA A 56 14.30 0.52 -18.58
C ALA A 56 14.69 -0.16 -17.27
N GLU A 57 14.00 0.13 -16.17
CA GLU A 57 14.26 -0.52 -14.88
C GLU A 57 13.90 -2.02 -14.92
N ALA A 58 12.79 -2.39 -15.55
CA ALA A 58 12.43 -3.80 -15.73
C ALA A 58 13.47 -4.57 -16.55
N ARG A 59 13.92 -3.99 -17.69
CA ARG A 59 14.94 -4.58 -18.56
C ARG A 59 16.29 -4.74 -17.86
N LYS A 60 16.72 -3.72 -17.10
CA LYS A 60 17.94 -3.76 -16.30
C LYS A 60 17.97 -4.95 -15.33
N ASN A 61 16.81 -5.33 -14.79
CA ASN A 61 16.67 -6.44 -13.84
C ASN A 61 16.25 -7.78 -14.50
N GLY A 62 16.10 -7.82 -15.83
CA GLY A 62 15.69 -9.03 -16.55
C GLY A 62 14.24 -9.45 -16.30
N TRP A 63 13.35 -8.50 -16.03
CA TRP A 63 11.93 -8.77 -15.80
C TRP A 63 11.07 -8.38 -17.00
N SER A 64 10.11 -9.24 -17.36
CA SER A 64 9.10 -8.95 -18.37
C SER A 64 7.79 -8.54 -17.69
N MET A 65 7.35 -7.30 -17.91
CA MET A 65 6.22 -6.71 -17.18
C MET A 65 5.20 -6.07 -18.13
N VAL A 66 4.00 -5.86 -17.60
CA VAL A 66 3.01 -4.90 -18.13
C VAL A 66 3.10 -3.63 -17.30
N ILE A 67 3.08 -2.50 -18.00
CA ILE A 67 3.15 -1.16 -17.43
C ILE A 67 1.93 -0.39 -17.94
N THR A 68 1.13 0.16 -17.04
CA THR A 68 -0.08 0.90 -17.37
C THR A 68 -0.06 2.25 -16.66
N VAL A 69 -0.30 3.33 -17.40
CA VAL A 69 -0.47 4.68 -16.88
C VAL A 69 -1.92 5.13 -17.08
N VAL A 70 -2.49 5.69 -16.02
CA VAL A 70 -3.87 6.21 -15.99
C VAL A 70 -3.90 7.67 -15.59
N GLU A 71 -4.94 8.39 -16.03
CA GLU A 71 -5.31 9.71 -15.52
C GLU A 71 -5.84 9.61 -14.07
N SER A 72 -6.05 10.76 -13.42
CA SER A 72 -6.57 10.84 -12.05
C SER A 72 -7.94 10.18 -11.84
N ASN A 73 -8.75 10.05 -12.90
CA ASN A 73 -10.05 9.38 -12.89
C ASN A 73 -9.95 7.86 -13.16
N GLY A 74 -8.75 7.31 -13.35
CA GLY A 74 -8.51 5.90 -13.66
C GLY A 74 -8.63 5.51 -15.13
N ALA A 75 -8.86 6.47 -16.04
CA ALA A 75 -8.87 6.24 -17.49
C ALA A 75 -7.45 5.97 -18.01
N VAL A 76 -7.30 4.99 -18.90
CA VAL A 76 -5.99 4.59 -19.44
C VAL A 76 -5.48 5.64 -20.42
N VAL A 77 -4.23 6.08 -20.21
CA VAL A 77 -3.50 6.95 -21.16
C VAL A 77 -2.58 6.11 -22.04
N LEU A 78 -1.85 5.18 -21.42
CA LEU A 78 -0.89 4.32 -22.11
C LEU A 78 -0.78 2.99 -21.37
N SER A 79 -0.69 1.88 -22.11
CA SER A 79 -0.35 0.59 -21.55
C SER A 79 0.59 -0.15 -22.50
N GLU A 80 1.69 -0.67 -21.98
CA GLU A 80 2.68 -1.44 -22.71
C GLU A 80 2.88 -2.80 -22.06
N LYS A 81 2.99 -3.85 -22.89
CA LYS A 81 3.28 -5.21 -22.45
C LYS A 81 4.59 -5.65 -23.06
N MET A 82 5.59 -5.88 -22.22
CA MET A 82 6.87 -6.44 -22.66
C MET A 82 6.70 -7.88 -23.17
N ASP A 83 7.57 -8.29 -24.08
CA ASP A 83 7.60 -9.67 -24.56
C ASP A 83 7.88 -10.64 -23.41
N GLY A 84 7.14 -11.76 -23.41
CA GLY A 84 7.22 -12.77 -22.34
C GLY A 84 6.50 -12.40 -21.04
N ALA A 85 5.91 -11.20 -20.92
CA ALA A 85 5.13 -10.85 -19.73
C ALA A 85 3.85 -11.71 -19.64
N GLN A 86 3.45 -12.06 -18.41
CA GLN A 86 2.27 -12.89 -18.13
C GLN A 86 0.99 -12.24 -18.67
N TYR A 87 0.08 -13.03 -19.27
CA TYR A 87 -1.17 -12.49 -19.84
C TYR A 87 -2.07 -11.84 -18.79
N GLY A 88 -2.12 -12.39 -17.58
CA GLY A 88 -2.90 -11.82 -16.47
C GLY A 88 -2.39 -10.47 -15.97
N SER A 89 -1.15 -10.10 -16.28
CA SER A 89 -0.55 -8.86 -15.80
C SER A 89 -1.22 -7.61 -16.37
N LEU A 90 -1.91 -7.69 -17.51
CA LEU A 90 -2.58 -6.53 -18.10
C LEU A 90 -3.67 -5.97 -17.18
N GLU A 91 -4.55 -6.85 -16.71
CA GLU A 91 -5.62 -6.45 -15.81
C GLU A 91 -5.07 -6.07 -14.43
N VAL A 92 -4.04 -6.78 -13.95
CA VAL A 92 -3.43 -6.50 -12.64
C VAL A 92 -2.73 -5.13 -12.63
N ALA A 93 -1.95 -4.79 -13.66
CA ALA A 93 -1.30 -3.49 -13.78
C ALA A 93 -2.33 -2.36 -13.81
N LEU A 94 -3.41 -2.51 -14.60
CA LEU A 94 -4.50 -1.54 -14.64
C LEU A 94 -5.16 -1.35 -13.26
N LYS A 95 -5.53 -2.44 -12.59
CA LYS A 95 -6.17 -2.37 -11.27
C LYS A 95 -5.27 -1.74 -10.21
N LYS A 96 -3.95 -1.98 -10.27
CA LYS A 96 -2.98 -1.32 -9.38
C LYS A 96 -2.95 0.19 -9.61
N ALA A 97 -2.89 0.65 -10.87
CA ALA A 97 -2.90 2.07 -11.21
C ALA A 97 -4.22 2.76 -10.79
N GLN A 98 -5.35 2.11 -11.05
CA GLN A 98 -6.67 2.61 -10.66
C GLN A 98 -6.84 2.66 -9.13
N THR A 99 -6.35 1.64 -8.42
CA THR A 99 -6.36 1.65 -6.95
C THR A 99 -5.57 2.86 -6.44
N ALA A 100 -4.38 3.13 -7.01
CA ALA A 100 -3.56 4.23 -6.54
C ALA A 100 -4.26 5.60 -6.69
N THR A 101 -4.87 5.86 -7.86
CA THR A 101 -5.62 7.11 -8.12
C THR A 101 -6.91 7.19 -7.31
N ASN A 102 -7.72 6.13 -7.25
CA ASN A 102 -9.01 6.13 -6.54
C ASN A 102 -8.87 6.39 -5.04
N PHE A 103 -7.80 5.87 -4.42
CA PHE A 103 -7.59 6.01 -2.98
C PHE A 103 -6.51 7.03 -2.62
N ARG A 104 -5.90 7.67 -3.62
CA ARG A 104 -4.89 8.73 -3.46
C ARG A 104 -3.71 8.27 -2.60
N ARG A 105 -3.23 7.03 -2.84
CA ARG A 105 -2.08 6.41 -2.16
C ARG A 105 -1.62 5.14 -2.87
N PRO A 106 -0.35 4.74 -2.72
CA PRO A 106 0.16 3.54 -3.38
C PRO A 106 -0.53 2.25 -2.94
N THR A 107 -0.48 1.22 -3.79
CA THR A 107 -1.07 -0.09 -3.50
C THR A 107 -0.35 -0.85 -2.38
N SER A 108 0.91 -0.48 -2.10
CA SER A 108 1.68 -0.97 -0.95
C SER A 108 0.96 -0.76 0.38
N TYR A 109 0.23 0.37 0.55
CA TYR A 109 -0.57 0.62 1.74
C TYR A 109 -1.63 -0.47 1.97
N PHE A 110 -2.34 -0.89 0.91
CA PHE A 110 -3.37 -1.91 1.00
C PHE A 110 -2.78 -3.29 1.26
N GLN A 111 -1.63 -3.58 0.63
CA GLN A 111 -0.88 -4.80 0.90
C GLN A 111 -0.47 -4.89 2.37
N ASP A 112 0.05 -3.81 2.95
CA ASP A 112 0.49 -3.78 4.34
C ASP A 112 -0.69 -3.90 5.31
N ALA A 113 -1.83 -3.27 4.98
CA ALA A 113 -3.07 -3.44 5.74
C ALA A 113 -3.54 -4.91 5.76
N VAL A 114 -3.51 -5.60 4.61
CA VAL A 114 -3.85 -7.03 4.52
C VAL A 114 -2.87 -7.88 5.33
N LYS A 115 -1.56 -7.61 5.23
CA LYS A 115 -0.53 -8.31 6.03
C LYS A 115 -0.71 -8.10 7.54
N ALA A 116 -1.21 -6.94 7.96
CA ALA A 116 -1.54 -6.63 9.34
C ALA A 116 -2.88 -7.22 9.81
N GLY A 117 -3.57 -8.01 8.98
CA GLY A 117 -4.87 -8.62 9.31
C GLY A 117 -6.08 -7.70 9.09
N THR A 118 -5.89 -6.52 8.51
CA THR A 118 -6.97 -5.56 8.21
C THR A 118 -7.59 -5.84 6.85
N LEU A 119 -8.32 -6.96 6.74
CA LEU A 119 -8.91 -7.42 5.47
C LEU A 119 -9.97 -6.46 4.90
N ASN A 120 -10.62 -5.65 5.74
CA ASN A 120 -11.61 -4.67 5.27
C ASN A 120 -11.02 -3.64 4.30
N ALA A 121 -9.69 -3.46 4.28
CA ALA A 121 -9.01 -2.53 3.38
C ALA A 121 -9.24 -2.83 1.88
N ILE A 122 -9.62 -4.06 1.53
CA ILE A 122 -9.82 -4.48 0.13
C ILE A 122 -11.29 -4.66 -0.27
N PHE A 123 -12.25 -4.53 0.65
CA PHE A 123 -13.68 -4.71 0.34
C PHE A 123 -14.26 -3.62 -0.56
N THR A 124 -13.51 -2.54 -0.76
CA THR A 124 -13.82 -1.46 -1.72
C THR A 124 -13.39 -1.79 -3.16
N GLY A 125 -12.82 -2.97 -3.40
CA GLY A 125 -12.23 -3.36 -4.69
C GLY A 125 -10.77 -2.91 -4.86
N ALA A 126 -10.14 -2.39 -3.81
CA ALA A 126 -8.73 -2.02 -3.83
C ALA A 126 -7.82 -3.23 -4.07
N THR A 127 -6.83 -3.07 -4.96
CA THR A 127 -5.81 -4.10 -5.20
C THR A 127 -4.69 -4.00 -4.17
N ALA A 128 -4.61 -4.99 -3.27
CA ALA A 128 -3.59 -5.09 -2.22
C ALA A 128 -2.29 -5.78 -2.68
N LEU A 129 -1.77 -5.36 -3.82
CA LEU A 129 -0.50 -5.84 -4.38
C LEU A 129 0.36 -4.62 -4.71
N ASP A 130 1.55 -4.50 -4.11
CA ASP A 130 2.53 -3.45 -4.45
C ASP A 130 2.82 -3.42 -5.97
N GLY A 131 3.08 -2.22 -6.50
CA GLY A 131 3.25 -1.96 -7.94
C GLY A 131 2.32 -0.90 -8.51
N GLY A 132 1.45 -0.28 -7.71
CA GLY A 132 0.68 0.90 -8.09
C GLY A 132 1.19 2.14 -7.35
N GLU A 133 1.62 3.16 -8.09
CA GLU A 133 2.21 4.39 -7.55
C GLU A 133 1.54 5.64 -8.12
N LEU A 134 1.46 6.69 -7.30
CA LEU A 134 0.93 7.99 -7.72
C LEU A 134 1.94 8.71 -8.62
N LEU A 135 1.43 9.37 -9.66
CA LEU A 135 2.20 10.30 -10.48
C LEU A 135 1.83 11.71 -10.04
N LEU A 136 2.80 12.43 -9.48
CA LEU A 136 2.62 13.76 -8.91
C LEU A 136 3.27 14.83 -9.80
N ALA A 137 2.60 15.97 -9.91
CA ALA A 137 3.18 17.21 -10.39
C ALA A 137 2.80 18.33 -9.42
N ASP A 138 3.77 19.12 -8.97
CA ASP A 138 3.57 20.16 -7.95
C ASP A 138 2.89 19.63 -6.66
N GLY A 139 3.22 18.39 -6.27
CA GLY A 139 2.64 17.72 -5.11
C GLY A 139 1.17 17.30 -5.26
N LYS A 140 0.59 17.42 -6.46
CA LYS A 140 -0.79 17.02 -6.77
C LYS A 140 -0.83 15.84 -7.73
N ILE A 141 -1.83 15.00 -7.60
CA ILE A 141 -2.02 13.80 -8.42
C ILE A 141 -2.42 14.21 -9.82
N VAL A 142 -1.62 13.84 -10.82
CA VAL A 142 -1.97 13.97 -12.25
C VAL A 142 -2.38 12.62 -12.85
N GLY A 143 -1.99 11.51 -12.22
CA GLY A 143 -2.33 10.16 -12.63
C GLY A 143 -1.72 9.10 -11.71
N ALA A 144 -1.63 7.87 -12.19
CA ALA A 144 -0.88 6.79 -11.55
C ALA A 144 -0.25 5.86 -12.58
N ILE A 145 0.78 5.15 -12.13
CA ILE A 145 1.37 4.01 -12.84
C ILE A 145 1.02 2.72 -12.09
N GLY A 146 0.76 1.65 -12.83
CA GLY A 146 0.64 0.29 -12.34
C GLY A 146 1.58 -0.63 -13.12
N VAL A 147 2.29 -1.49 -12.40
CA VAL A 147 3.26 -2.44 -12.96
C VAL A 147 2.92 -3.86 -12.48
N SER A 148 3.00 -4.84 -13.37
CA SER A 148 2.74 -6.24 -13.06
C SER A 148 3.54 -7.19 -13.95
N GLY A 149 4.13 -8.24 -13.38
CA GLY A 149 4.75 -9.34 -14.12
C GLY A 149 5.90 -10.01 -13.38
N GLY A 150 6.47 -9.32 -12.38
CA GLY A 150 7.40 -9.92 -11.43
C GLY A 150 6.69 -10.39 -10.16
N SER A 151 7.48 -10.58 -9.10
CA SER A 151 6.96 -10.64 -7.74
C SER A 151 6.49 -9.25 -7.28
N THR A 152 5.60 -9.21 -6.30
CA THR A 152 5.01 -7.96 -5.83
C THR A 152 6.02 -6.86 -5.43
N PRO A 153 7.14 -7.17 -4.73
CA PRO A 153 8.18 -6.18 -4.47
C PRO A 153 8.90 -5.69 -5.72
N GLN A 154 9.06 -6.53 -6.75
CA GLN A 154 9.69 -6.14 -8.02
C GLN A 154 8.79 -5.19 -8.80
N ASP A 155 7.49 -5.48 -8.85
CA ASP A 155 6.50 -4.58 -9.45
C ASP A 155 6.53 -3.20 -8.77
N GLY A 156 6.56 -3.19 -7.43
CA GLY A 156 6.68 -1.97 -6.63
C GLY A 156 7.97 -1.18 -6.91
N ALA A 157 9.10 -1.88 -7.02
CA ALA A 157 10.39 -1.24 -7.30
C ALA A 157 10.39 -0.51 -8.66
N VAL A 158 9.87 -1.16 -9.70
CA VAL A 158 9.76 -0.58 -11.04
C VAL A 158 8.78 0.60 -11.05
N ALA A 159 7.60 0.46 -10.42
CA ALA A 159 6.61 1.52 -10.35
C ALA A 159 7.17 2.79 -9.67
N ARG A 160 7.89 2.63 -8.54
CA ARG A 160 8.51 3.75 -7.82
C ARG A 160 9.64 4.40 -8.60
N ALA A 161 10.50 3.61 -9.23
CA ALA A 161 11.58 4.12 -10.07
C ALA A 161 11.03 5.00 -11.21
N ALA A 162 9.95 4.55 -11.86
CA ALA A 162 9.30 5.29 -12.92
C ALA A 162 8.58 6.55 -12.42
N ALA A 163 7.81 6.45 -11.33
CA ALA A 163 7.09 7.58 -10.75
C ALA A 163 8.02 8.72 -10.33
N ALA A 164 9.22 8.40 -9.83
CA ALA A 164 10.24 9.37 -9.43
C ALA A 164 10.82 10.19 -10.61
N THR A 165 10.57 9.80 -11.86
CA THR A 165 11.03 10.56 -13.04
C THR A 165 10.13 11.74 -13.39
N LEU A 166 8.88 11.74 -12.91
CA LEU A 166 7.96 12.84 -13.08
C LEU A 166 8.20 13.89 -11.98
N LYS A 167 8.44 15.14 -12.39
CA LYS A 167 8.71 16.28 -11.50
C LYS A 167 7.48 17.16 -11.35
#